data_AF-A0A4R6T7H0-F1
#
_entry.id   AF-A0A4R6T7H0-F1
#
_cell.length_a   1.000
_cell.length_b   1.000
_cell.length_c   1.000
_cell.angle_alpha   90.00
_cell.angle_beta   90.00
_cell.angle_gamma   90.00
#
_symmetry.space_group_name_H-M   'P 1'
#
loop_
_entity.id
_entity.type
_entity.pdbx_description
1 polymer ?
#
loop_
_entity_poly.entity_id
_entity_poly.type
_entity_poly.pdbx_seq_one_letter_code
_entity_poly.pdbx_strand_id
1 'polypeptide(L)'
;MALISKKKLIYPISAGLRKYLIKYGREVDIPIHYHELLRYSNSIALYDSKDQDTLWETVFYDQSDREEIHLNVKKIYALLKAGGDMSVMNHLYIDRIDLCIYGNTQPFRVRIVNRINDNFDYFYIKNADASRVYGLELEDLLSPNRISYLVHKNTLIEEHIAGIPGDKFMRQFEADPNLNPIRLAKEFVKFNERCFVRLLGDMHSSNFVVDVTPDFEETHYRIRAIDFDQQSYEGKKSIYLPQYFKENNGLIKLGMEYITPESMRQYQREERALIATRLKSSHKEIEDILHTMEKDRIAPAENVNSLKQELAKHYKNQKFLDCKNMGEILRTSLEQVL
;
A
#
# COMPACT_ATOMS: atom_id res chain seq x y z
N MET A 1 5.00 3.75 22.34
CA MET A 1 4.55 2.88 21.25
C MET A 1 3.44 3.57 20.49
N ALA A 2 3.48 3.49 19.17
CA ALA A 2 2.35 3.89 18.36
C ALA A 2 1.17 2.93 18.61
N LEU A 3 -0.04 3.46 18.78
CA LEU A 3 -1.25 2.67 18.99
C LEU A 3 -2.42 3.38 18.29
N ILE A 4 -3.11 2.67 17.43
CA ILE A 4 -4.33 3.15 16.75
C ILE A 4 -5.51 2.69 17.59
N SER A 5 -6.26 3.65 18.12
CA SER A 5 -7.33 3.37 19.08
C SER A 5 -8.72 3.25 18.43
N LYS A 6 -8.88 3.66 17.17
CA LYS A 6 -10.17 3.70 16.47
C LYS A 6 -10.02 3.30 15.01
N LYS A 7 -11.05 2.63 14.47
CA LYS A 7 -11.17 2.40 13.02
C LYS A 7 -11.21 3.75 12.29
N LYS A 8 -10.47 3.83 11.20
CA LYS A 8 -10.42 5.00 10.32
C LYS A 8 -11.76 5.21 9.62
N LEU A 9 -12.22 6.46 9.55
CA LEU A 9 -13.33 6.85 8.69
C LEU A 9 -12.96 6.67 7.20
N ILE A 10 -13.89 6.13 6.41
CA ILE A 10 -13.74 6.02 4.96
C ILE A 10 -14.07 7.37 4.33
N TYR A 11 -13.20 7.86 3.46
CA TYR A 11 -13.40 9.11 2.73
C TYR A 11 -13.74 8.82 1.27
N PRO A 12 -14.83 9.38 0.72
CA PRO A 12 -15.21 9.14 -0.66
C PRO A 12 -14.22 9.81 -1.62
N ILE A 13 -14.11 9.26 -2.84
CA ILE A 13 -13.33 9.88 -3.91
C ILE A 13 -14.00 11.21 -4.32
N SER A 14 -13.34 12.32 -4.00
CA SER A 14 -13.80 13.67 -4.31
C SER A 14 -13.87 13.93 -5.82
N ALA A 15 -14.61 14.96 -6.23
CA ALA A 15 -14.67 15.36 -7.64
C ALA A 15 -13.30 15.83 -8.16
N GLY A 16 -12.46 16.41 -7.29
CA GLY A 16 -11.08 16.77 -7.61
C GLY A 16 -10.23 15.53 -7.88
N LEU A 17 -10.25 14.58 -6.95
CA LEU A 17 -9.52 13.31 -7.10
C LEU A 17 -9.98 12.54 -8.34
N ARG A 18 -11.28 12.48 -8.61
CA ARG A 18 -11.77 11.79 -9.82
C ARG A 18 -11.27 12.45 -11.12
N LYS A 19 -11.20 13.78 -11.19
CA LYS A 19 -10.62 14.48 -12.35
C LYS A 19 -9.14 14.13 -12.54
N TYR A 20 -8.39 14.05 -11.45
CA TYR A 20 -7.01 13.57 -11.48
C TYR A 20 -6.94 12.13 -12.02
N LEU A 21 -7.72 11.21 -11.47
CA LEU A 21 -7.70 9.80 -11.86
C LEU A 21 -8.05 9.60 -13.35
N ILE A 22 -9.02 10.33 -13.88
CA ILE A 22 -9.34 10.31 -15.32
C ILE A 22 -8.16 10.82 -16.15
N LYS A 23 -7.55 11.95 -15.74
CA LYS A 23 -6.44 12.58 -16.46
C LYS A 23 -5.23 11.65 -16.60
N TYR A 24 -4.94 10.84 -15.58
CA TYR A 24 -3.79 9.93 -15.52
C TYR A 24 -4.15 8.47 -15.85
N GLY A 25 -5.33 8.21 -16.40
CA GLY A 25 -5.72 6.87 -16.86
C GLY A 25 -5.95 5.86 -15.74
N ARG A 26 -6.21 6.32 -14.51
CA ARG A 26 -6.53 5.49 -13.34
C ARG A 26 -8.03 5.21 -13.21
N GLU A 27 -8.87 6.15 -13.63
CA GLU A 27 -10.32 5.91 -13.73
C GLU A 27 -10.63 5.24 -15.07
N VAL A 28 -11.19 4.03 -15.03
CA VAL A 28 -11.60 3.27 -16.22
C VAL A 28 -13.02 2.76 -16.05
N ASP A 29 -13.71 2.44 -17.14
CA ASP A 29 -14.95 1.69 -17.02
C ASP A 29 -14.64 0.25 -16.63
N ILE A 30 -15.36 -0.28 -15.64
CA ILE A 30 -15.13 -1.64 -15.13
C ILE A 30 -16.38 -2.50 -15.32
N PRO A 31 -16.22 -3.77 -15.70
CA PRO A 31 -17.33 -4.64 -16.06
C PRO A 31 -18.10 -5.19 -14.85
N ILE A 32 -17.60 -5.00 -13.63
CA ILE A 32 -18.26 -5.39 -12.39
C ILE A 32 -17.81 -4.48 -11.25
N HIS A 33 -18.75 -4.09 -10.40
CA HIS A 33 -18.52 -3.25 -9.23
C HIS A 33 -18.46 -4.07 -7.93
N TYR A 34 -17.88 -3.50 -6.88
CA TYR A 34 -17.75 -4.16 -5.57
C TYR A 34 -19.08 -4.75 -5.04
N HIS A 35 -20.17 -4.00 -5.12
CA HIS A 35 -21.47 -4.43 -4.58
C HIS A 35 -22.06 -5.65 -5.28
N GLU A 36 -21.63 -5.94 -6.50
CA GLU A 36 -22.09 -7.12 -7.26
C GLU A 36 -21.42 -8.40 -6.77
N LEU A 37 -20.22 -8.31 -6.18
CA LEU A 37 -19.56 -9.43 -5.52
C LEU A 37 -20.23 -9.80 -4.19
N LEU A 38 -21.09 -8.92 -3.64
CA LEU A 38 -21.88 -9.23 -2.45
C LEU A 38 -23.07 -10.17 -2.74
N ARG A 39 -23.32 -10.52 -4.01
CA ARG A 39 -24.39 -11.46 -4.42
C ARG A 39 -24.06 -12.94 -4.12
N TYR A 40 -23.01 -13.23 -3.36
CA TYR A 40 -22.67 -14.59 -2.99
C TYR A 40 -23.78 -15.23 -2.14
N SER A 41 -24.03 -16.52 -2.33
CA SER A 41 -25.09 -17.27 -1.64
C SER A 41 -24.57 -18.09 -0.45
N ASN A 42 -23.27 -18.38 -0.39
CA ASN A 42 -22.64 -19.07 0.74
C ASN A 42 -21.15 -18.71 0.87
N SER A 43 -20.54 -18.99 2.02
CA SER A 43 -19.11 -18.83 2.24
C SER A 43 -18.55 -19.92 3.17
N ILE A 44 -17.24 -20.18 3.09
CA ILE A 44 -16.52 -21.05 4.03
C ILE A 44 -15.22 -20.38 4.46
N ALA A 45 -14.80 -20.62 5.70
CA ALA A 45 -13.50 -20.15 6.19
C ALA A 45 -12.35 -20.77 5.38
N LEU A 46 -11.39 -19.94 4.99
CA LEU A 46 -10.19 -20.36 4.27
C LEU A 46 -9.07 -20.62 5.28
N TYR A 47 -8.60 -21.86 5.32
CA TYR A 47 -7.46 -22.28 6.13
C TYR A 47 -6.17 -22.32 5.29
N ASP A 48 -5.03 -22.04 5.92
CA ASP A 48 -3.73 -22.17 5.28
C ASP A 48 -3.24 -23.63 5.23
N SER A 49 -2.07 -23.87 4.64
CA SER A 49 -1.50 -25.21 4.50
C SER A 49 -1.15 -25.89 5.84
N LYS A 50 -1.25 -25.18 6.96
CA LYS A 50 -1.01 -25.68 8.32
C LYS A 50 -2.32 -25.73 9.14
N ASP A 51 -3.47 -25.67 8.46
CA ASP A 51 -4.80 -25.70 9.08
C ASP A 51 -5.06 -24.51 10.03
N GLN A 52 -4.39 -23.37 9.80
CA GLN A 52 -4.63 -22.15 10.55
C GLN A 52 -5.61 -21.25 9.81
N ASP A 53 -6.58 -20.70 10.54
CA ASP A 53 -7.57 -19.78 10.00
C ASP A 53 -6.88 -18.53 9.43
N THR A 54 -7.14 -18.23 8.15
CA THR A 54 -6.57 -17.05 7.49
C THR A 54 -7.37 -15.78 7.72
N LEU A 55 -8.55 -15.88 8.35
CA LEU A 55 -9.55 -14.81 8.52
C LEU A 55 -10.16 -14.31 7.21
N TRP A 56 -9.99 -15.08 6.12
CA TRP A 56 -10.66 -14.90 4.85
C TRP A 56 -11.73 -15.96 4.69
N GLU A 57 -12.83 -15.62 4.02
CA GLU A 57 -13.86 -16.57 3.63
C GLU A 57 -13.89 -16.73 2.12
N THR A 58 -13.79 -17.94 1.60
CA THR A 58 -14.06 -18.19 0.18
C THR A 58 -15.56 -18.12 -0.06
N VAL A 59 -15.98 -17.23 -0.96
CA VAL A 59 -17.39 -17.00 -1.28
C VAL A 59 -17.83 -17.80 -2.50
N PHE A 60 -19.08 -18.25 -2.49
CA PHE A 60 -19.70 -19.02 -3.56
C PHE A 60 -20.93 -18.30 -4.08
N TYR A 61 -21.09 -18.32 -5.39
CA TYR A 61 -22.22 -17.71 -6.09
C TYR A 61 -23.10 -18.80 -6.68
N ASP A 62 -24.39 -18.51 -6.80
CA ASP A 62 -25.31 -19.35 -7.58
C ASP A 62 -24.86 -19.44 -9.03
N GLN A 63 -25.24 -20.51 -9.73
CA GLN A 63 -24.67 -20.82 -11.05
C GLN A 63 -24.84 -19.69 -12.08
N SER A 64 -26.00 -19.02 -12.08
CA SER A 64 -26.27 -17.86 -12.96
C SER A 64 -25.29 -16.72 -12.72
N ASP A 65 -25.07 -16.38 -11.44
CA ASP A 65 -24.23 -15.26 -11.04
C ASP A 65 -22.75 -15.59 -11.22
N ARG A 66 -22.37 -16.85 -10.96
CA ARG A 66 -20.98 -17.30 -11.04
C ARG A 66 -20.38 -17.10 -12.44
N GLU A 67 -21.11 -17.46 -13.49
CA GLU A 67 -20.62 -17.36 -14.87
C GLU A 67 -20.37 -15.90 -15.27
N GLU A 68 -21.32 -15.01 -14.96
CA GLU A 68 -21.23 -13.57 -15.20
C GLU A 68 -20.09 -12.93 -14.39
N ILE A 69 -20.06 -13.19 -13.07
CA ILE A 69 -19.08 -12.62 -12.16
C ILE A 69 -17.68 -13.07 -12.54
N HIS A 70 -17.46 -14.36 -12.77
CA HIS A 70 -16.14 -14.87 -13.16
C HIS A 70 -15.68 -14.28 -14.50
N LEU A 71 -16.59 -14.11 -15.46
CA LEU A 71 -16.26 -13.46 -16.73
C LEU A 71 -15.84 -12.00 -16.52
N ASN A 72 -16.59 -11.23 -15.74
CA ASN A 72 -16.32 -9.81 -15.53
C ASN A 72 -15.07 -9.58 -14.66
N VAL A 73 -14.83 -10.44 -13.67
CA VAL A 73 -13.59 -10.43 -12.86
C VAL A 73 -12.36 -10.77 -13.72
N LYS A 74 -12.47 -11.69 -14.69
CA LYS A 74 -11.38 -11.92 -15.67
C LYS A 74 -11.11 -10.71 -16.57
N LYS A 75 -12.16 -10.00 -17.00
CA LYS A 75 -12.00 -8.75 -17.77
C LYS A 75 -11.29 -7.67 -16.95
N ILE A 76 -11.59 -7.56 -15.64
CA ILE A 76 -10.85 -6.67 -14.74
C ILE A 76 -9.35 -7.02 -14.74
N TYR A 77 -9.01 -8.30 -14.63
CA TYR A 77 -7.60 -8.72 -14.68
C TYR A 77 -6.93 -8.33 -16.01
N ALA A 78 -7.61 -8.51 -17.16
CA ALA A 78 -7.07 -8.09 -18.46
C ALA A 78 -6.85 -6.57 -18.55
N LEU A 79 -7.76 -5.76 -17.99
CA LEU A 79 -7.59 -4.31 -17.88
C LEU A 79 -6.38 -3.94 -17.00
N LEU A 80 -6.22 -4.61 -15.85
CA LEU A 80 -5.17 -4.33 -14.88
C LEU A 80 -3.77 -4.76 -15.33
N LYS A 81 -3.66 -5.89 -16.06
CA LYS A 81 -2.38 -6.56 -16.38
C LYS A 81 -1.96 -6.49 -17.84
N ALA A 82 -2.91 -6.42 -18.77
CA ALA A 82 -2.66 -6.54 -20.19
C ALA A 82 -3.07 -5.29 -20.98
N GLY A 83 -3.26 -4.15 -20.30
CA GLY A 83 -3.68 -2.89 -20.95
C GLY A 83 -5.01 -3.00 -21.68
N GLY A 84 -5.88 -3.95 -21.28
CA GLY A 84 -7.16 -4.21 -21.92
C GLY A 84 -7.13 -5.23 -23.07
N ASP A 85 -6.00 -5.90 -23.34
CA ASP A 85 -5.99 -7.03 -24.28
C ASP A 85 -6.78 -8.21 -23.70
N MET A 86 -8.01 -8.38 -24.18
CA MET A 86 -8.92 -9.44 -23.73
C MET A 86 -8.50 -10.84 -24.20
N SER A 87 -7.57 -10.96 -25.15
CA SER A 87 -7.12 -12.26 -25.67
C SER A 87 -6.46 -13.11 -24.57
N VAL A 88 -5.83 -12.47 -23.57
CA VAL A 88 -5.21 -13.14 -22.43
C VAL A 88 -6.20 -13.94 -21.58
N MET A 89 -7.50 -13.59 -21.63
CA MET A 89 -8.54 -14.23 -20.83
C MET A 89 -8.84 -15.68 -21.24
N ASN A 90 -8.48 -16.08 -22.47
CA ASN A 90 -8.80 -17.41 -23.01
C ASN A 90 -8.18 -18.54 -22.19
N HIS A 91 -7.03 -18.28 -21.59
CA HIS A 91 -6.27 -19.25 -20.80
C HIS A 91 -6.40 -19.03 -19.29
N LEU A 92 -7.24 -18.09 -18.86
CA LEU A 92 -7.42 -17.74 -17.45
C LEU A 92 -8.74 -18.28 -16.90
N TYR A 93 -8.71 -18.74 -15.65
CA TYR A 93 -9.90 -19.03 -14.87
C TYR A 93 -9.79 -18.48 -13.44
N ILE A 94 -10.93 -18.14 -12.86
CA ILE A 94 -11.03 -17.75 -11.46
C ILE A 94 -11.05 -19.03 -10.63
N ASP A 95 -10.03 -19.22 -9.80
CA ASP A 95 -9.89 -20.36 -8.90
C ASP A 95 -10.76 -20.16 -7.67
N ARG A 96 -10.66 -18.97 -7.05
CA ARG A 96 -11.52 -18.58 -5.93
C ARG A 96 -11.61 -17.07 -5.78
N ILE A 97 -12.68 -16.63 -5.12
CA ILE A 97 -12.88 -15.26 -4.64
C ILE A 97 -13.00 -15.35 -3.12
N ASP A 98 -12.16 -14.61 -2.41
CA ASP A 98 -12.08 -14.62 -0.95
C ASP A 98 -12.51 -13.25 -0.41
N LEU A 99 -13.39 -13.19 0.59
CA LEU A 99 -13.81 -11.98 1.29
C LEU A 99 -13.08 -11.85 2.63
N CYS A 100 -12.47 -10.71 2.90
CA CYS A 100 -11.96 -10.40 4.24
C CYS A 100 -13.04 -9.69 5.06
N ILE A 101 -13.73 -10.45 5.91
CA ILE A 101 -14.86 -9.95 6.72
C ILE A 101 -14.44 -8.92 7.79
N TYR A 102 -13.18 -8.95 8.24
CA TYR A 102 -12.67 -8.09 9.31
C TYR A 102 -12.07 -6.76 8.82
N GLY A 103 -11.68 -6.68 7.55
CA GLY A 103 -11.03 -5.51 6.95
C GLY A 103 -11.96 -4.29 6.92
N ASN A 104 -11.40 -3.08 7.06
CA ASN A 104 -12.19 -1.85 7.14
C ASN A 104 -13.04 -1.60 5.88
N THR A 105 -12.50 -1.97 4.70
CA THR A 105 -13.18 -1.87 3.39
C THR A 105 -13.77 -3.19 2.91
N GLN A 106 -13.67 -4.26 3.72
CA GLN A 106 -14.05 -5.64 3.41
C GLN A 106 -13.57 -6.10 2.02
N PRO A 107 -12.26 -6.10 1.76
CA PRO A 107 -11.74 -6.37 0.43
C PRO A 107 -12.06 -7.79 -0.04
N PHE A 108 -12.43 -7.92 -1.32
CA PHE A 108 -12.38 -9.19 -2.03
C PHE A 108 -10.98 -9.42 -2.60
N ARG A 109 -10.44 -10.62 -2.45
CA ARG A 109 -9.23 -11.10 -3.10
C ARG A 109 -9.62 -12.13 -4.15
N VAL A 110 -9.21 -11.90 -5.37
CA VAL A 110 -9.45 -12.82 -6.48
C VAL A 110 -8.16 -13.60 -6.74
N ARG A 111 -8.24 -14.93 -6.73
CA ARG A 111 -7.18 -15.81 -7.21
C ARG A 111 -7.48 -16.22 -8.64
N ILE A 112 -6.62 -15.85 -9.56
CA ILE A 112 -6.75 -16.16 -10.99
C ILE A 112 -5.59 -17.06 -11.41
N VAL A 113 -5.88 -18.10 -12.18
CA VAL A 113 -4.89 -19.11 -12.58
C VAL A 113 -4.83 -19.19 -14.11
N ASN A 114 -3.62 -19.31 -14.63
CA ASN A 114 -3.33 -19.55 -16.03
C ASN A 114 -3.25 -21.06 -16.31
N ARG A 115 -4.15 -21.55 -17.16
CA ARG A 115 -4.26 -22.97 -17.52
C ARG A 115 -3.06 -23.53 -18.29
N ILE A 116 -2.23 -22.67 -18.88
CA ILE A 116 -1.08 -23.11 -19.69
C ILE A 116 0.09 -23.53 -18.81
N ASN A 117 0.33 -22.82 -17.70
CA ASN A 117 1.52 -22.99 -16.87
C ASN A 117 1.22 -23.17 -15.39
N ASP A 118 -0.05 -23.22 -14.99
CA ASP A 118 -0.55 -23.31 -13.62
C ASP A 118 -0.06 -22.19 -12.68
N ASN A 119 0.50 -21.11 -13.24
CA ASN A 119 0.84 -19.92 -12.48
C ASN A 119 -0.44 -19.20 -12.08
N PHE A 120 -0.38 -18.53 -10.92
CA PHE A 120 -1.49 -17.79 -10.37
C PHE A 120 -1.09 -16.39 -9.97
N ASP A 121 -2.07 -15.50 -10.05
CA ASP A 121 -1.96 -14.13 -9.56
C ASP A 121 -3.09 -13.83 -8.59
N TYR A 122 -2.90 -12.73 -7.86
CA TYR A 122 -3.93 -12.14 -7.04
C TYR A 122 -4.15 -10.68 -7.41
N PHE A 123 -5.39 -10.25 -7.27
CA PHE A 123 -5.74 -8.83 -7.20
C PHE A 123 -6.91 -8.65 -6.24
N TYR A 124 -7.14 -7.41 -5.84
CA TYR A 124 -8.15 -7.08 -4.85
C TYR A 124 -9.19 -6.13 -5.42
N ILE A 125 -10.44 -6.33 -5.04
CA ILE A 125 -11.56 -5.44 -5.34
C ILE A 125 -12.09 -4.92 -4.01
N LYS A 126 -12.11 -3.60 -3.84
CA LYS A 126 -12.42 -2.93 -2.58
C LYS A 126 -13.42 -1.80 -2.78
N ASN A 127 -14.10 -1.41 -1.71
CA ASN A 127 -14.68 -0.08 -1.65
C ASN A 127 -13.56 0.97 -1.73
N ALA A 128 -13.75 1.97 -2.59
CA ALA A 128 -12.76 3.02 -2.78
C ALA A 128 -12.74 3.95 -1.56
N ASP A 129 -11.52 4.29 -1.13
CA ASP A 129 -11.24 5.26 -0.07
C ASP A 129 -10.18 6.23 -0.57
N ALA A 130 -10.42 7.53 -0.40
CA ALA A 130 -9.56 8.58 -0.94
C ALA A 130 -8.13 8.49 -0.42
N SER A 131 -7.92 8.26 0.88
CA SER A 131 -6.55 8.14 1.42
C SER A 131 -5.81 6.95 0.80
N ARG A 132 -6.47 5.80 0.64
CA ARG A 132 -5.85 4.65 -0.01
C ARG A 132 -5.43 4.97 -1.44
N VAL A 133 -6.28 5.64 -2.21
CA VAL A 133 -5.96 6.07 -3.58
C VAL A 133 -4.79 7.05 -3.60
N TYR A 134 -4.77 8.06 -2.73
CA TYR A 134 -3.61 8.95 -2.61
C TYR A 134 -2.34 8.16 -2.27
N GLY A 135 -2.42 7.17 -1.38
CA GLY A 135 -1.26 6.37 -0.99
C GLY A 135 -0.73 5.47 -2.11
N LEU A 136 -1.62 4.83 -2.86
CA LEU A 136 -1.25 4.04 -4.06
C LEU A 136 -0.57 4.93 -5.11
N GLU A 137 -1.14 6.11 -5.38
CA GLU A 137 -0.57 7.04 -6.36
C GLU A 137 0.79 7.59 -5.91
N LEU A 138 0.92 8.00 -4.65
CA LEU A 138 2.18 8.48 -4.10
C LEU A 138 3.24 7.37 -4.03
N GLU A 139 2.85 6.12 -3.78
CA GLU A 139 3.76 4.98 -3.90
C GLU A 139 4.23 4.83 -5.35
N ASP A 140 3.32 4.82 -6.33
CA ASP A 140 3.67 4.67 -7.76
C ASP A 140 4.60 5.78 -8.27
N LEU A 141 4.42 7.01 -7.77
CA LEU A 141 5.18 8.19 -8.20
C LEU A 141 6.51 8.36 -7.46
N LEU A 142 6.58 8.03 -6.17
CA LEU A 142 7.73 8.34 -5.32
C LEU A 142 8.59 7.12 -4.95
N SER A 143 8.10 5.90 -5.19
CA SER A 143 8.83 4.65 -4.98
C SER A 143 9.45 4.13 -6.29
N PRO A 144 10.53 3.32 -6.25
CA PRO A 144 10.96 2.57 -7.42
C PRO A 144 9.95 1.50 -7.83
N ASN A 145 9.06 1.11 -6.93
CA ASN A 145 8.06 0.09 -7.18
C ASN A 145 6.83 0.74 -7.79
N ARG A 146 6.52 0.34 -9.03
CA ARG A 146 5.26 0.74 -9.67
C ARG A 146 4.09 0.00 -9.04
N ILE A 147 2.94 0.66 -8.96
CA ILE A 147 1.69 0.12 -8.44
C ILE A 147 0.66 0.13 -9.57
N SER A 148 0.12 -1.05 -9.87
CA SER A 148 -1.03 -1.18 -10.77
C SER A 148 -2.32 -1.16 -9.97
N TYR A 149 -3.15 -0.17 -10.24
CA TYR A 149 -4.47 -0.03 -9.66
C TYR A 149 -5.40 0.73 -10.61
N LEU A 150 -6.70 0.50 -10.46
CA LEU A 150 -7.77 1.09 -11.25
C LEU A 150 -8.90 1.51 -10.31
N VAL A 151 -9.60 2.59 -10.67
CA VAL A 151 -10.76 3.08 -9.93
C VAL A 151 -11.94 3.21 -10.88
N HIS A 152 -13.14 2.93 -10.38
CA HIS A 152 -14.37 3.29 -11.06
C HIS A 152 -15.45 3.60 -10.04
N LYS A 153 -16.01 4.80 -10.08
CA LYS A 153 -17.00 5.26 -9.08
C LYS A 153 -16.46 4.97 -7.66
N ASN A 154 -17.07 4.06 -6.91
CA ASN A 154 -16.70 3.69 -5.55
C ASN A 154 -16.01 2.33 -5.46
N THR A 155 -15.52 1.78 -6.57
CA THR A 155 -14.76 0.52 -6.61
C THR A 155 -13.30 0.81 -6.90
N LEU A 156 -12.41 0.28 -6.06
CA LEU A 156 -10.97 0.27 -6.24
C LEU A 156 -10.52 -1.15 -6.57
N ILE A 157 -9.73 -1.30 -7.61
CA ILE A 157 -9.06 -2.54 -7.99
C ILE A 157 -7.56 -2.31 -7.83
N GLU A 158 -6.86 -3.21 -7.15
CA GLU A 158 -5.41 -3.11 -7.00
C GLU A 158 -4.74 -4.46 -7.20
N GLU A 159 -3.56 -4.44 -7.80
CA GLU A 159 -2.72 -5.61 -7.96
C GLU A 159 -2.15 -6.07 -6.61
N HIS A 160 -1.95 -7.38 -6.47
CA HIS A 160 -1.20 -7.91 -5.35
C HIS A 160 0.27 -7.49 -5.37
N ILE A 161 0.74 -6.94 -4.26
CA ILE A 161 2.14 -6.61 -4.05
C ILE A 161 2.85 -7.85 -3.49
N ALA A 162 3.65 -8.50 -4.33
CA ALA A 162 4.38 -9.71 -3.98
C ALA A 162 5.48 -9.44 -2.94
N GLY A 163 5.64 -10.40 -2.03
CA GLY A 163 6.70 -10.46 -1.02
C GLY A 163 6.26 -11.28 0.20
N ILE A 164 7.20 -11.54 1.11
CA ILE A 164 6.93 -12.26 2.36
C ILE A 164 6.33 -11.26 3.36
N PRO A 165 5.13 -11.48 3.92
CA PRO A 165 4.58 -10.60 4.95
C PRO A 165 5.58 -10.37 6.09
N GLY A 166 5.75 -9.12 6.52
CA GLY A 166 6.81 -8.76 7.48
C GLY A 166 6.75 -9.55 8.77
N ASP A 167 5.55 -9.85 9.29
CA ASP A 167 5.33 -10.69 10.47
C ASP A 167 5.78 -12.14 10.26
N LYS A 168 5.51 -12.72 9.08
CA LYS A 168 5.98 -14.06 8.72
C LYS A 168 7.48 -14.08 8.49
N PHE A 169 8.01 -13.08 7.78
CA PHE A 169 9.45 -12.92 7.56
C PHE A 169 10.20 -12.85 8.88
N MET A 170 9.70 -12.05 9.83
CA MET A 170 10.33 -11.90 11.14
C MET A 170 10.30 -13.17 12.02
N ARG A 171 9.38 -14.11 11.78
CA ARG A 171 9.40 -15.41 12.49
C ARG A 171 10.42 -16.39 11.92
N GLN A 172 10.85 -16.19 10.67
CA GLN A 172 11.67 -17.14 9.93
C GLN A 172 13.13 -16.69 9.83
N PHE A 173 13.39 -15.38 9.79
CA PHE A 173 14.72 -14.85 9.45
C PHE A 173 15.81 -15.11 10.51
N GLU A 174 15.47 -15.24 11.80
CA GLU A 174 16.49 -15.54 12.84
C GLU A 174 17.16 -16.91 12.63
N ALA A 175 16.51 -17.82 11.90
CA ALA A 175 17.02 -19.16 11.59
C ALA A 175 17.58 -19.28 10.16
N ASP A 176 17.60 -18.20 9.38
CA ASP A 176 18.05 -18.24 7.98
C ASP A 176 19.58 -18.03 7.89
N PRO A 177 20.37 -19.06 7.54
CA PRO A 177 21.83 -18.93 7.42
C PRO A 177 22.27 -18.02 6.26
N ASN A 178 21.38 -17.70 5.31
CA ASN A 178 21.66 -16.84 4.17
C ASN A 178 21.23 -15.38 4.41
N LEU A 179 20.77 -15.04 5.61
CA LEU A 179 20.41 -13.69 5.98
C LEU A 179 21.64 -12.77 5.95
N ASN A 180 21.54 -11.64 5.25
CA ASN A 180 22.49 -10.54 5.41
C ASN A 180 21.89 -9.45 6.32
N PRO A 181 22.18 -9.45 7.64
CA PRO A 181 21.54 -8.57 8.61
C PRO A 181 21.86 -7.09 8.36
N ILE A 182 23.06 -6.77 7.87
CA ILE A 182 23.47 -5.40 7.57
C ILE A 182 22.63 -4.82 6.44
N ARG A 183 22.42 -5.58 5.35
CA ARG A 183 21.60 -5.13 4.21
C ARG A 183 20.13 -5.01 4.58
N LEU A 184 19.59 -5.95 5.34
CA LEU A 184 18.21 -5.87 5.83
C LEU A 184 18.01 -4.64 6.74
N ALA A 185 18.93 -4.40 7.67
CA ALA A 185 18.89 -3.22 8.53
C ALA A 185 19.01 -1.92 7.74
N LYS A 186 19.90 -1.85 6.73
CA LYS A 186 19.99 -0.72 5.78
C LYS A 186 18.64 -0.47 5.09
N GLU A 187 17.99 -1.50 4.56
CA GLU A 187 16.68 -1.33 3.91
C GLU A 187 15.60 -0.89 4.91
N PHE A 188 15.63 -1.36 6.17
CA PHE A 188 14.68 -0.90 7.19
C PHE A 188 14.85 0.59 7.56
N VAL A 189 16.09 1.10 7.57
CA VAL A 189 16.36 2.54 7.72
C VAL A 189 15.74 3.32 6.56
N LYS A 190 15.98 2.87 5.32
CA LYS A 190 15.42 3.51 4.13
C LYS A 190 13.89 3.45 4.11
N PHE A 191 13.32 2.32 4.50
CA PHE A 191 11.87 2.15 4.61
C PHE A 191 11.27 3.09 5.66
N ASN A 192 11.88 3.24 6.83
CA ASN A 192 11.46 4.23 7.83
C ASN A 192 11.41 5.65 7.25
N GLU A 193 12.48 6.05 6.58
CA GLU A 193 12.58 7.40 6.00
C GLU A 193 11.53 7.62 4.92
N ARG A 194 11.34 6.64 4.04
CA ARG A 194 10.34 6.64 2.97
C ARG A 194 8.91 6.69 3.50
N CYS A 195 8.62 6.03 4.62
CA CYS A 195 7.31 6.12 5.26
C CYS A 195 7.08 7.50 5.86
N PHE A 196 8.08 8.01 6.56
CA PHE A 196 7.96 9.26 7.30
C PHE A 196 7.82 10.48 6.39
N VAL A 197 8.71 10.62 5.39
CA VAL A 197 8.68 11.75 4.44
C VAL A 197 7.36 11.84 3.70
N ARG A 198 6.79 10.70 3.32
CA ARG A 198 5.53 10.62 2.57
C ARG A 198 4.30 10.55 3.46
N LEU A 199 4.46 10.53 4.79
CA LEU A 199 3.36 10.33 5.74
C LEU A 199 2.53 9.08 5.39
N LEU A 200 3.22 8.00 5.05
CA LEU A 200 2.64 6.68 4.85
C LEU A 200 2.37 6.09 6.23
N GLY A 201 1.14 5.68 6.49
CA GLY A 201 0.57 5.37 7.81
C GLY A 201 1.28 4.28 8.63
N ASP A 202 0.51 3.52 9.38
CA ASP A 202 1.03 2.55 10.34
C ASP A 202 1.69 1.34 9.67
N MET A 203 3.00 1.40 9.49
CA MET A 203 3.77 0.28 8.96
C MET A 203 4.19 -0.70 10.07
N HIS A 204 3.20 -1.30 10.74
CA HIS A 204 3.43 -2.52 11.52
C HIS A 204 3.67 -3.70 10.56
N SER A 205 4.18 -4.81 11.09
CA SER A 205 4.74 -5.89 10.26
C SER A 205 3.76 -6.64 9.34
N SER A 206 2.46 -6.45 9.52
CA SER A 206 1.43 -7.01 8.62
C SER A 206 1.07 -6.06 7.48
N ASN A 207 1.55 -4.81 7.50
CA ASN A 207 1.25 -3.76 6.52
C ASN A 207 2.36 -3.54 5.49
N PHE A 208 3.42 -4.36 5.55
CA PHE A 208 4.46 -4.40 4.53
C PHE A 208 4.88 -5.85 4.24
N VAL A 209 5.51 -6.02 3.08
CA VAL A 209 6.18 -7.25 2.68
C VAL A 209 7.67 -7.02 2.49
N VAL A 210 8.45 -8.08 2.67
CA VAL A 210 9.87 -8.13 2.36
C VAL A 210 10.04 -8.93 1.08
N ASP A 211 10.54 -8.28 0.05
CA ASP A 211 10.99 -8.91 -1.18
C ASP A 211 12.48 -9.26 -1.03
N VAL A 212 12.81 -10.51 -1.32
CA VAL A 212 14.15 -11.11 -1.13
C VAL A 212 14.63 -11.56 -2.49
N THR A 213 15.64 -10.88 -3.02
CA THR A 213 16.20 -11.18 -4.33
C THR A 213 17.62 -11.74 -4.16
N PRO A 214 17.84 -13.04 -4.43
CA PRO A 214 19.19 -13.58 -4.54
C PRO A 214 19.92 -12.91 -5.71
N ASP A 215 21.12 -12.40 -5.48
CA ASP A 215 22.03 -11.87 -6.51
C ASP A 215 23.29 -12.76 -6.59
N PHE A 216 24.17 -12.51 -7.55
CA PHE A 216 25.35 -13.33 -7.82
C PHE A 216 26.23 -13.61 -6.60
N GLU A 217 26.38 -12.62 -5.72
CA GLU A 217 27.25 -12.74 -4.53
C GLU A 217 26.50 -12.52 -3.21
N GLU A 218 25.35 -11.85 -3.23
CA GLU A 218 24.70 -11.39 -2.00
C GLU A 218 23.18 -11.28 -2.15
N THR A 219 22.44 -11.38 -1.04
CA THR A 219 20.99 -11.19 -1.02
C THR A 219 20.63 -9.71 -0.97
N HIS A 220 19.68 -9.25 -1.79
CA HIS A 220 19.07 -7.92 -1.67
C HIS A 220 17.70 -8.00 -1.01
N TYR A 221 17.39 -7.01 -0.19
CA TYR A 221 16.10 -6.87 0.48
C TYR A 221 15.42 -5.60 0.03
N ARG A 222 14.12 -5.66 -0.22
CA ARG A 222 13.26 -4.49 -0.43
C ARG A 222 12.05 -4.59 0.46
N ILE A 223 11.81 -3.57 1.30
CA ILE A 223 10.58 -3.49 2.08
C ILE A 223 9.57 -2.65 1.30
N ARG A 224 8.38 -3.22 1.09
CA ARG A 224 7.30 -2.63 0.30
C ARG A 224 6.03 -2.53 1.16
N ALA A 225 5.48 -1.33 1.26
CA ALA A 225 4.18 -1.15 1.91
C ALA A 225 3.08 -1.83 1.08
N ILE A 226 2.09 -2.41 1.76
CA ILE A 226 0.91 -3.03 1.15
C ILE A 226 -0.40 -2.46 1.67
N ASP A 227 -0.35 -1.75 2.79
CA ASP A 227 -1.47 -0.98 3.32
C ASP A 227 -1.25 0.52 3.12
N PHE A 228 -2.23 1.16 2.48
CA PHE A 228 -2.26 2.59 2.19
C PHE A 228 -3.49 3.27 2.80
N ASP A 229 -4.32 2.55 3.57
CA ASP A 229 -5.56 3.06 4.14
C ASP A 229 -5.31 4.29 5.02
N GLN A 230 -4.17 4.34 5.72
CA GLN A 230 -3.80 5.43 6.61
C GLN A 230 -2.80 6.43 6.02
N GLN A 231 -2.73 6.54 4.68
CA GLN A 231 -1.96 7.59 4.02
C GLN A 231 -2.39 8.97 4.53
N SER A 232 -1.45 9.68 5.16
CA SER A 232 -1.64 11.05 5.68
C SER A 232 -2.93 11.22 6.49
N TYR A 233 -3.25 10.26 7.36
CA TYR A 233 -4.48 10.27 8.16
C TYR A 233 -4.24 10.62 9.64
N GLU A 234 -3.21 10.02 10.26
CA GLU A 234 -2.98 10.07 11.70
C GLU A 234 -2.34 11.36 12.20
N GLY A 235 -2.68 11.75 13.43
CA GLY A 235 -2.22 13.01 14.03
C GLY A 235 -0.85 12.95 14.70
N LYS A 236 -0.29 11.76 14.92
CA LYS A 236 0.97 11.56 15.63
C LYS A 236 2.07 11.16 14.65
N LYS A 237 3.19 11.89 14.66
CA LYS A 237 4.34 11.64 13.79
C LYS A 237 4.92 10.24 13.97
N SER A 238 4.79 9.69 15.18
CA SER A 238 5.28 8.35 15.50
C SER A 238 4.56 7.23 14.75
N ILE A 239 3.36 7.46 14.22
CA ILE A 239 2.63 6.47 13.42
C ILE A 239 3.33 6.24 12.07
N TYR A 240 3.89 7.31 11.49
CA TYR A 240 4.58 7.29 10.20
C TYR A 240 6.03 6.79 10.29
N LEU A 241 6.42 6.26 11.45
CA LEU A 241 7.78 5.82 11.75
C LEU A 241 7.73 4.34 12.17
N PRO A 242 7.93 3.38 11.24
CA PRO A 242 7.88 1.94 11.51
C PRO A 242 8.68 1.49 12.74
N GLN A 243 9.74 2.20 13.12
CA GLN A 243 10.53 1.91 14.32
C GLN A 243 9.77 2.05 15.67
N TYR A 244 8.55 2.59 15.70
CA TYR A 244 7.75 2.72 16.93
C TYR A 244 6.72 1.61 17.16
N PHE A 245 6.67 0.60 16.28
CA PHE A 245 5.82 -0.58 16.38
C PHE A 245 6.61 -1.74 16.98
N LYS A 246 6.07 -2.39 18.02
CA LYS A 246 6.76 -3.48 18.75
C LYS A 246 6.95 -4.70 17.85
N GLU A 247 6.02 -4.90 16.94
CA GLU A 247 6.01 -5.94 15.94
C GLU A 247 7.33 -5.90 15.16
N ASN A 248 7.85 -4.70 14.87
CA ASN A 248 9.09 -4.50 14.11
C ASN A 248 10.37 -4.63 14.96
N ASN A 249 10.29 -5.06 16.22
CA ASN A 249 11.44 -5.13 17.13
C ASN A 249 12.61 -5.97 16.59
N GLY A 250 12.34 -7.03 15.80
CA GLY A 250 13.39 -7.81 15.16
C GLY A 250 14.27 -6.95 14.25
N LEU A 251 13.64 -6.15 13.37
CA LEU A 251 14.33 -5.23 12.47
C LEU A 251 15.00 -4.06 13.21
N ILE A 252 14.38 -3.56 14.28
CA ILE A 252 14.93 -2.49 15.12
C ILE A 252 16.23 -2.95 15.79
N LYS A 253 16.25 -4.17 16.34
CA LYS A 253 17.46 -4.75 16.96
C LYS A 253 18.59 -4.88 15.96
N LEU A 254 18.32 -5.38 14.74
CA LEU A 254 19.32 -5.41 13.68
C LEU A 254 19.88 -4.02 13.37
N GLY A 255 19.00 -3.01 13.31
CA GLY A 255 19.42 -1.61 13.14
C GLY A 255 20.37 -1.15 14.26
N MET A 256 20.04 -1.44 15.51
CA MET A 256 20.86 -1.06 16.67
C MET A 256 22.22 -1.78 16.72
N GLU A 257 22.27 -3.04 16.26
CA GLU A 257 23.46 -3.86 16.29
C GLU A 257 24.43 -3.56 15.14
N TYR A 258 23.90 -3.36 13.92
CA TYR A 258 24.70 -3.30 12.70
C TYR A 258 24.84 -1.90 12.09
N ILE A 259 24.03 -0.92 12.49
CA ILE A 259 23.99 0.40 11.84
C ILE A 259 24.51 1.49 12.77
N THR A 260 25.65 2.07 12.42
CA THR A 260 26.21 3.23 13.12
C THR A 260 25.38 4.51 12.88
N PRO A 261 25.47 5.52 13.75
CA PRO A 261 24.81 6.81 13.54
C PRO A 261 25.21 7.51 12.23
N GLU A 262 26.44 7.32 11.75
CA GLU A 262 26.94 7.81 10.47
C GLU A 262 26.23 7.10 9.30
N SER A 263 26.19 5.77 9.33
CA SER A 263 25.53 4.95 8.31
C SER A 263 24.02 5.22 8.26
N MET A 264 23.38 5.38 9.42
CA MET A 264 21.97 5.77 9.53
C MET A 264 21.69 7.07 8.76
N ARG A 265 22.48 8.13 9.05
CA ARG A 265 22.35 9.43 8.37
C ARG A 265 22.62 9.32 6.87
N GLN A 266 23.59 8.51 6.48
CA GLN A 266 23.88 8.26 5.07
C GLN A 266 22.69 7.61 4.36
N TYR A 267 22.14 6.51 4.89
CA TYR A 267 21.03 5.80 4.26
C TYR A 267 19.75 6.63 4.19
N GLN A 268 19.47 7.46 5.19
CA GLN A 268 18.40 8.46 5.15
C GLN A 268 18.62 9.46 4.01
N ARG A 269 19.83 9.98 3.83
CA ARG A 269 20.17 10.91 2.73
C ARG A 269 20.03 10.25 1.36
N GLU A 270 20.48 8.99 1.23
CA GLU A 270 20.31 8.21 0.00
C GLU A 270 18.83 8.08 -0.37
N GLU A 271 17.97 7.70 0.58
CA GLU A 271 16.53 7.57 0.31
C GLU A 271 15.89 8.91 -0.03
N ARG A 272 16.22 9.98 0.70
CA ARG A 272 15.73 11.34 0.39
C ARG A 272 16.14 11.79 -1.02
N ALA A 273 17.38 11.52 -1.43
CA ALA A 273 17.85 11.85 -2.77
C ALA A 273 17.09 11.09 -3.87
N LEU A 274 16.71 9.83 -3.62
CA LEU A 274 15.87 9.06 -4.55
C LEU A 274 14.46 9.67 -4.67
N ILE A 275 13.85 10.05 -3.54
CA ILE A 275 12.54 10.73 -3.54
C ILE A 275 12.65 12.09 -4.26
N ALA A 276 13.67 12.88 -3.97
CA ALA A 276 13.93 14.18 -4.60
C ALA A 276 14.11 14.07 -6.11
N THR A 277 14.78 13.02 -6.57
CA THR A 277 14.95 12.75 -8.01
C THR A 277 13.61 12.48 -8.68
N ARG A 278 12.73 11.69 -8.04
CA ARG A 278 11.38 11.42 -8.57
C ARG A 278 10.46 12.63 -8.54
N LEU A 279 10.54 13.44 -7.48
CA LEU A 279 9.84 14.73 -7.39
C LEU A 279 10.19 15.62 -8.59
N LYS A 280 11.45 15.62 -9.02
CA LYS A 280 11.92 16.40 -10.17
C LYS A 280 11.53 15.76 -11.51
N SER A 281 11.60 14.43 -11.64
CA SER A 281 11.31 13.75 -12.91
C SER A 281 9.81 13.69 -13.26
N SER A 282 8.95 13.55 -12.25
CA SER A 282 7.49 13.44 -12.41
C SER A 282 6.76 14.68 -11.88
N HIS A 283 7.42 15.84 -11.92
CA HIS A 283 6.97 17.08 -11.27
C HIS A 283 5.51 17.43 -11.58
N LYS A 284 5.09 17.38 -12.84
CA LYS A 284 3.73 17.77 -13.22
C LYS A 284 2.66 16.91 -12.55
N GLU A 285 2.82 15.60 -12.62
CA GLU A 285 1.86 14.64 -12.05
C GLU A 285 1.84 14.70 -10.52
N ILE A 286 3.01 14.85 -9.90
CA ILE A 286 3.12 15.02 -8.45
C ILE A 286 2.46 16.34 -8.00
N GLU A 287 2.68 17.43 -8.72
CA GLU A 287 2.01 18.70 -8.42
C GLU A 287 0.49 18.60 -8.57
N ASP A 288 0.01 17.90 -9.60
CA ASP A 288 -1.41 17.70 -9.83
C ASP A 288 -2.07 16.86 -8.71
N ILE A 289 -1.42 15.80 -8.20
CA ILE A 289 -1.98 15.00 -7.09
C ILE A 289 -1.93 15.77 -5.77
N LEU A 290 -0.82 16.48 -5.48
CA LEU A 290 -0.68 17.27 -4.26
C LEU A 290 -1.72 18.40 -4.23
N HIS A 291 -1.88 19.13 -5.34
CA HIS A 291 -2.88 20.18 -5.46
C HIS A 291 -4.32 19.66 -5.30
N THR A 292 -4.56 18.42 -5.72
CA THR A 292 -5.84 17.75 -5.54
C THR A 292 -6.07 17.41 -4.07
N MET A 293 -5.06 16.86 -3.40
CA MET A 293 -5.11 16.50 -1.98
C MET A 293 -5.24 17.72 -1.06
N GLU A 294 -4.65 18.86 -1.42
CA GLU A 294 -4.79 20.15 -0.70
C GLU A 294 -6.21 20.71 -0.68
N LYS A 295 -7.08 20.23 -1.58
CA LYS A 295 -8.49 20.61 -1.64
C LYS A 295 -9.41 19.55 -1.02
N ASP A 296 -8.83 18.46 -0.54
CA ASP A 296 -9.56 17.31 -0.02
C ASP A 296 -9.48 17.26 1.51
N ARG A 297 -10.50 16.67 2.13
CA ARG A 297 -10.52 16.43 3.58
C ARG A 297 -10.46 14.94 3.81
N ILE A 298 -9.25 14.43 4.07
CA ILE A 298 -8.99 13.00 4.29
C ILE A 298 -8.65 12.64 5.74
N ALA A 299 -8.78 13.60 6.67
CA ALA A 299 -8.52 13.40 8.09
C ALA A 299 -9.36 14.35 8.97
N PRO A 300 -9.57 14.02 10.25
CA PRO A 300 -10.12 14.96 11.24
C PRO A 300 -9.20 16.17 11.45
N ALA A 301 -9.78 17.32 11.84
CA ALA A 301 -9.02 18.55 12.04
C ALA A 301 -8.04 18.45 13.21
N GLU A 302 -8.38 17.64 14.21
CA GLU A 302 -7.54 17.31 15.35
C GLU A 302 -6.24 16.64 14.91
N ASN A 303 -6.32 15.71 13.95
CA ASN A 303 -5.14 15.03 13.41
C ASN A 303 -4.24 16.01 12.66
N VAL A 304 -4.82 16.88 11.84
CA VAL A 304 -4.08 17.94 11.12
C VAL A 304 -3.33 18.85 12.10
N ASN A 305 -4.04 19.35 13.12
CA ASN A 305 -3.49 20.28 14.12
C ASN A 305 -2.38 19.64 14.96
N SER A 306 -2.55 18.39 15.37
CA SER A 306 -1.53 17.64 16.11
C SER A 306 -0.29 17.40 15.24
N LEU A 307 -0.49 16.89 14.02
CA LEU A 307 0.62 16.47 13.17
C LEU A 307 1.48 17.65 12.77
N LYS A 308 0.88 18.78 12.39
CA LYS A 308 1.64 19.95 11.96
C LYS A 308 2.54 20.54 13.05
N GLN A 309 2.10 20.50 14.32
CA GLN A 309 2.92 20.91 15.46
C GLN A 309 4.12 19.97 15.66
N GLU A 310 3.86 18.66 15.59
CA GLU A 310 4.91 17.65 15.74
C GLU A 310 5.95 17.70 14.61
N LEU A 311 5.52 17.91 13.37
CA LEU A 311 6.40 18.05 12.21
C LEU A 311 7.17 19.38 12.20
N ALA A 312 6.54 20.49 12.60
CA ALA A 312 7.23 21.77 12.77
C ALA A 312 8.42 21.64 13.74
N LYS A 313 8.20 20.94 14.86
CA LYS A 313 9.26 20.66 15.85
C LYS A 313 10.31 19.69 15.29
N HIS A 314 9.89 18.63 14.60
CA HIS A 314 10.79 17.60 14.08
C HIS A 314 11.74 18.15 13.01
N TYR A 315 11.19 18.82 12.00
CA TYR A 315 11.97 19.40 10.90
C TYR A 315 12.57 20.76 11.23
N LYS A 316 12.21 21.36 12.37
CA LYS A 316 12.55 22.74 12.75
C LYS A 316 12.11 23.74 11.68
N ASN A 317 10.93 23.53 11.11
CA ASN A 317 10.37 24.33 10.04
C ASN A 317 8.98 24.86 10.43
N GLN A 318 8.84 26.17 10.61
CA GLN A 318 7.59 26.77 11.05
C GLN A 318 6.49 26.77 9.97
N LYS A 319 6.84 26.57 8.69
CA LYS A 319 5.85 26.50 7.59
C LYS A 319 4.76 25.46 7.84
N PHE A 320 5.08 24.37 8.55
CA PHE A 320 4.09 23.36 8.91
C PHE A 320 2.93 23.96 9.73
N LEU A 321 3.18 24.95 10.59
CA LEU A 321 2.12 25.54 11.42
C LEU A 321 1.04 26.25 10.59
N ASP A 322 1.39 26.71 9.40
CA ASP A 322 0.49 27.39 8.47
C ASP A 322 -0.42 26.41 7.70
N CYS A 323 -0.08 25.11 7.71
CA CYS A 323 -0.87 24.08 7.02
C CYS A 323 -2.29 23.96 7.60
N LYS A 324 -3.26 23.84 6.70
CA LYS A 324 -4.70 23.77 6.97
C LYS A 324 -5.30 22.38 6.78
N ASN A 325 -4.64 21.51 6.03
CA ASN A 325 -5.08 20.14 5.78
C ASN A 325 -3.88 19.20 5.54
N MET A 326 -4.16 17.91 5.35
CA MET A 326 -3.13 16.88 5.17
C MET A 326 -2.37 16.99 3.85
N GLY A 327 -2.98 17.50 2.78
CA GLY A 327 -2.29 17.75 1.51
C GLY A 327 -1.19 18.81 1.66
N GLU A 328 -1.49 19.92 2.34
CA GLU A 328 -0.51 20.98 2.60
C GLU A 328 0.63 20.48 3.52
N ILE A 329 0.32 19.66 4.52
CA ILE A 329 1.33 19.02 5.38
C ILE A 329 2.24 18.10 4.56
N LEU A 330 1.64 17.23 3.72
CA LEU A 330 2.40 16.31 2.89
C LEU A 330 3.32 17.06 1.92
N ARG A 331 2.82 18.09 1.24
CA ARG A 331 3.63 18.95 0.38
C ARG A 331 4.83 19.52 1.14
N THR A 332 4.58 20.12 2.30
CA THR A 332 5.64 20.72 3.14
C THR A 332 6.66 19.67 3.61
N SER A 333 6.22 18.43 3.84
CA SER A 333 7.08 17.29 4.17
C SER A 333 7.95 16.87 2.98
N LEU A 334 7.39 16.78 1.78
CA LEU A 334 8.14 16.45 0.55
C LEU A 334 9.14 17.55 0.18
N GLU A 335 8.83 18.82 0.47
CA GLU A 335 9.80 19.92 0.31
C GLU A 335 11.05 19.75 1.18
N GLN A 336 11.00 18.97 2.28
CA GLN A 336 12.17 18.72 3.14
C GLN A 336 13.24 17.82 2.49
N VAL A 337 12.93 17.21 1.34
CA VAL A 337 13.89 16.36 0.62
C VAL A 337 14.47 17.03 -0.63
N LEU A 338 13.92 18.16 -1.05
CA LEU A 338 14.43 18.97 -2.16
C LEU A 338 15.62 19.83 -1.72
#